data_AF-A0A7V3PWK2-F1
#
_entry.id   AF-A0A7V3PWK2-F1
#
_cell.length_a   1.000
_cell.length_b   1.000
_cell.length_c   1.000
_cell.angle_alpha   90.00
_cell.angle_beta   90.00
_cell.angle_gamma   90.00
#
_symmetry.space_group_name_H-M   'P 1'
#
loop_
_entity.id
_entity.type
_entity.pdbx_description
1 polymer ?
#
loop_
_entity_poly.entity_id
_entity_poly.type
_entity_poly.pdbx_seq_one_letter_code
_entity_poly.pdbx_strand_id
1 'polypeptide(L)'
;MIITADCGTNSFKEIQVLREWGIDVIVTDHHEASIRNLPKAVGIINPKVSGEKVFKDLAGVGVAFKLCQALSEKNLFEKLDLVALGTVADVVPLLDENRIIARFGLANLSRTKRYGLKALMRSSRLRKRPITTEMVSFILGPRLNASGRMDHAELSLRLLLSEQESEADKLAEALERCNRQRQEVEGKILQEALGIIEKEIDFKKHKIIVLAKESWHEGVLGVVAARLTERFNRPTILISLGQKLCKGSGRSIDNFHLFKALVNCSGYLKSFGGHAHAAGLLIDRDNIDAFREQINRFAHQC
;
A
#
# COMPACT_ATOMS: atom_id res chain seq x y z
N MET A 1 -15.55 -14.16 16.75
CA MET A 1 -15.86 -13.30 15.59
C MET A 1 -14.63 -12.48 15.24
N ILE A 2 -14.37 -12.27 13.95
CA ILE A 2 -13.30 -11.45 13.37
C ILE A 2 -13.94 -10.43 12.43
N ILE A 3 -13.51 -9.18 12.50
CA ILE A 3 -13.85 -8.13 11.53
C ILE A 3 -12.54 -7.69 10.88
N THR A 4 -12.42 -7.87 9.57
CA THR A 4 -11.24 -7.41 8.84
C THR A 4 -11.34 -5.90 8.60
N ALA A 5 -10.19 -5.24 8.43
CA ALA A 5 -10.11 -3.85 8.01
C ALA A 5 -9.12 -3.75 6.86
N ASP A 6 -9.55 -3.15 5.75
CA ASP A 6 -8.74 -2.90 4.57
C ASP A 6 -8.17 -4.18 3.91
N CYS A 7 -8.84 -5.32 4.12
CA CYS A 7 -8.45 -6.60 3.53
C CYS A 7 -9.58 -7.64 3.61
N GLY A 8 -9.41 -8.76 2.93
CA GLY A 8 -10.23 -9.96 3.10
C GLY A 8 -11.11 -10.32 1.90
N THR A 9 -11.41 -9.42 0.97
CA THR A 9 -12.30 -9.72 -0.17
C THR A 9 -11.76 -10.85 -1.06
N ASN A 10 -10.43 -11.01 -1.08
CA ASN A 10 -9.74 -12.04 -1.86
C ASN A 10 -9.15 -13.18 -1.00
N SER A 11 -9.43 -13.22 0.31
CA SER A 11 -8.84 -14.18 1.26
C SER A 11 -9.68 -15.45 1.39
N PHE A 12 -9.88 -16.16 0.29
CA PHE A 12 -10.78 -17.33 0.21
C PHE A 12 -10.38 -18.45 1.18
N LYS A 13 -9.11 -18.83 1.18
CA LYS A 13 -8.60 -19.97 1.97
C LYS A 13 -8.60 -19.64 3.46
N GLU A 14 -8.11 -18.46 3.81
CA GLU A 14 -8.01 -18.00 5.19
C GLU A 14 -9.40 -17.88 5.83
N ILE A 15 -10.35 -17.30 5.11
CA ILE A 15 -11.73 -17.18 5.60
C ILE A 15 -12.39 -18.55 5.72
N GLN A 16 -12.17 -19.46 4.75
CA GLN A 16 -12.71 -20.82 4.83
C GLN A 16 -12.21 -21.55 6.09
N VAL A 17 -10.91 -21.51 6.38
CA VAL A 17 -10.34 -22.14 7.58
C VAL A 17 -10.96 -21.57 8.86
N LEU A 18 -11.11 -20.25 8.94
CA LEU A 18 -11.76 -19.61 10.09
C LEU A 18 -13.21 -20.05 10.27
N ARG A 19 -13.96 -20.21 9.16
CA ARG A 19 -15.34 -20.73 9.20
C ARG A 19 -15.41 -22.19 9.64
N GLU A 20 -14.47 -23.03 9.19
CA GLU A 20 -14.36 -24.43 9.62
C GLU A 20 -14.08 -24.54 11.13
N TRP A 21 -13.41 -23.55 11.73
CA TRP A 21 -13.21 -23.43 13.17
C TRP A 21 -14.40 -22.79 13.91
N GLY A 22 -15.51 -22.52 13.24
CA GLY A 22 -16.69 -21.89 13.85
C GLY A 22 -16.52 -20.40 14.15
N ILE A 23 -15.55 -19.72 13.52
CA ILE A 23 -15.31 -18.29 13.72
C ILE A 23 -16.09 -17.49 12.66
N ASP A 24 -16.99 -16.62 13.12
CA ASP A 24 -17.64 -15.64 12.24
C ASP A 24 -16.65 -14.61 11.72
N VAL A 25 -16.66 -14.36 10.42
CA VAL A 25 -15.80 -13.37 9.76
C VAL A 25 -16.66 -12.36 9.02
N ILE A 26 -16.49 -11.08 9.33
CA ILE A 26 -17.03 -9.95 8.55
C ILE A 26 -15.87 -9.29 7.83
N VAL A 27 -15.98 -9.14 6.51
CA VAL A 27 -14.97 -8.49 5.69
C VAL A 27 -15.30 -7.01 5.55
N THR A 28 -14.37 -6.11 5.86
CA THR A 28 -14.44 -4.69 5.45
C THR A 28 -13.21 -4.35 4.61
N ASP A 29 -13.45 -3.95 3.37
CA ASP A 29 -12.40 -3.87 2.34
C ASP A 29 -12.86 -2.98 1.18
N HIS A 30 -11.93 -2.58 0.32
CA HIS A 30 -12.18 -1.72 -0.85
C HIS A 30 -11.39 -2.16 -2.10
N HIS A 31 -10.60 -3.24 -1.98
CA HIS A 31 -9.84 -3.78 -3.10
C HIS A 31 -10.74 -4.34 -4.21
N GLU A 32 -10.18 -4.40 -5.43
CA GLU A 32 -10.83 -5.04 -6.58
C GLU A 32 -11.11 -6.52 -6.31
N ALA A 33 -12.30 -6.98 -6.67
CA ALA A 33 -12.71 -8.36 -6.55
C ALA A 33 -13.85 -8.70 -7.51
N SER A 34 -13.98 -10.00 -7.79
CA SER A 34 -15.08 -10.51 -8.62
C SER A 34 -16.37 -10.60 -7.81
N ILE A 35 -17.42 -9.89 -8.24
CA ILE A 35 -18.76 -10.04 -7.64
C ILE A 35 -19.30 -11.48 -7.78
N ARG A 36 -18.79 -12.25 -8.74
CA ARG A 36 -19.24 -13.63 -9.00
C ARG A 36 -18.61 -14.66 -8.06
N ASN A 37 -17.51 -14.31 -7.39
CA ASN A 37 -16.79 -15.23 -6.55
C ASN A 37 -16.22 -14.49 -5.34
N LEU A 38 -16.87 -14.69 -4.20
CA LEU A 38 -16.52 -14.06 -2.94
C LEU A 38 -16.28 -15.12 -1.85
N PRO A 39 -15.42 -14.84 -0.86
CA PRO A 39 -15.15 -15.76 0.23
C PRO A 39 -16.42 -16.01 1.07
N LYS A 40 -16.50 -17.17 1.72
CA LYS A 40 -17.65 -17.58 2.56
C LYS A 40 -17.66 -16.88 3.93
N ALA A 41 -17.49 -15.56 3.94
CA ALA A 41 -17.63 -14.73 5.13
C ALA A 41 -19.11 -14.61 5.53
N VAL A 42 -19.38 -14.24 6.79
CA VAL A 42 -20.73 -13.94 7.29
C VAL A 42 -21.29 -12.68 6.62
N GLY A 43 -20.43 -11.72 6.32
CA GLY A 43 -20.76 -10.52 5.57
C GLY A 43 -19.54 -9.94 4.89
N ILE A 44 -19.76 -9.30 3.74
CA ILE A 44 -18.71 -8.60 2.99
C ILE A 44 -19.18 -7.18 2.73
N ILE A 45 -18.45 -6.22 3.30
CA ILE A 45 -18.67 -4.80 3.13
C ILE A 45 -17.53 -4.29 2.24
N ASN A 46 -17.78 -4.32 0.93
CA ASN A 46 -16.89 -3.72 -0.05
C ASN A 46 -17.75 -3.07 -1.15
N PRO A 47 -17.62 -1.75 -1.37
CA PRO A 47 -18.48 -1.04 -2.30
C PRO A 47 -18.34 -1.56 -3.73
N LYS A 48 -17.20 -2.14 -4.11
CA LYS A 48 -16.94 -2.67 -5.45
C LYS A 48 -17.69 -3.96 -5.76
N VAL A 49 -18.16 -4.68 -4.74
CA VAL A 49 -18.89 -5.94 -4.89
C VAL A 49 -20.34 -5.88 -4.40
N SER A 50 -20.83 -4.70 -3.97
CA SER A 50 -22.15 -4.60 -3.34
C SER A 50 -23.35 -4.83 -4.27
N GLY A 51 -23.15 -4.93 -5.59
CA GLY A 51 -24.24 -5.04 -6.59
C GLY A 51 -25.11 -3.77 -6.72
N GLU A 52 -25.11 -2.91 -5.71
CA GLU A 52 -25.85 -1.67 -5.62
C GLU A 52 -25.08 -0.47 -6.22
N LYS A 53 -25.83 0.60 -6.51
CA LYS A 53 -25.30 1.88 -6.99
C LYS A 53 -24.81 2.73 -5.80
N VAL A 54 -23.61 2.40 -5.32
CA VAL A 54 -22.88 3.12 -4.25
C VAL A 54 -21.59 3.75 -4.79
N PHE A 55 -21.03 4.71 -4.07
CA PHE A 55 -19.71 5.27 -4.38
C PHE A 55 -18.62 4.19 -4.21
N LYS A 56 -17.93 3.84 -5.31
CA LYS A 56 -17.05 2.67 -5.40
C LYS A 56 -15.64 2.88 -4.87
N ASP A 57 -15.21 4.13 -4.74
CA ASP A 57 -13.83 4.49 -4.46
C ASP A 57 -13.57 4.83 -2.99
N LEU A 58 -14.47 4.48 -2.06
CA LEU A 58 -14.19 4.64 -0.62
C LEU A 58 -12.86 3.96 -0.26
N ALA A 59 -12.01 4.65 0.49
CA ALA A 59 -10.84 4.04 1.12
C ALA A 59 -11.27 2.99 2.14
N GLY A 60 -10.41 2.02 2.48
CA GLY A 60 -10.69 1.01 3.51
C GLY A 60 -11.13 1.62 4.86
N VAL A 61 -10.50 2.71 5.29
CA VAL A 61 -10.91 3.45 6.50
C VAL A 61 -12.30 4.09 6.36
N GLY A 62 -12.69 4.48 5.15
CA GLY A 62 -14.01 5.00 4.84
C GLY A 62 -15.07 3.91 4.98
N VAL A 63 -14.78 2.70 4.48
CA VAL A 63 -15.65 1.53 4.67
C VAL A 63 -15.82 1.18 6.15
N ALA A 64 -14.72 1.15 6.91
CA ALA A 64 -14.76 0.94 8.36
C ALA A 64 -15.56 2.05 9.09
N PHE A 65 -15.44 3.30 8.64
CA PHE A 65 -16.23 4.40 9.17
C PHE A 65 -17.72 4.23 8.89
N LYS A 66 -18.11 3.78 7.69
CA LYS A 66 -19.51 3.48 7.35
C LYS A 66 -20.09 2.37 8.20
N LEU A 67 -19.32 1.30 8.44
CA LEU A 67 -19.74 0.25 9.38
C LEU A 67 -19.96 0.82 10.78
N CYS A 68 -19.02 1.64 11.29
CA CYS A 68 -19.20 2.32 12.57
C CYS A 68 -20.46 3.20 12.59
N GLN A 69 -20.74 3.94 11.51
CA GLN A 69 -21.96 4.77 11.41
C GLN A 69 -23.24 3.92 11.44
N ALA A 70 -23.24 2.78 10.76
CA ALA A 70 -24.40 1.88 10.74
C ALA A 70 -24.68 1.24 12.11
N LEU A 71 -23.63 0.99 12.91
CA LEU A 71 -23.73 0.38 14.24
C LEU A 71 -23.92 1.39 15.39
N SER A 72 -23.72 2.68 15.14
CA SER A 72 -23.70 3.73 16.16
C SER A 72 -24.85 4.71 15.96
N GLU A 73 -25.64 4.93 17.01
CA GLU A 73 -26.62 6.01 17.06
C GLU A 73 -25.96 7.40 17.28
N LYS A 74 -24.68 7.42 17.66
CA LYS A 74 -23.93 8.66 17.93
C LYS A 74 -23.39 9.28 16.65
N ASN A 75 -23.32 10.61 16.64
CA ASN A 75 -22.60 11.35 15.62
C ASN A 75 -21.08 11.08 15.72
N LEU A 76 -20.51 10.49 14.66
CA LEU A 76 -19.08 10.14 14.58
C LEU A 76 -18.21 11.22 13.92
N PHE A 77 -18.71 12.45 13.76
CA PHE A 77 -18.00 13.54 13.08
C PHE A 77 -16.60 13.78 13.65
N GLU A 78 -16.41 13.68 14.97
CA GLU A 78 -15.11 13.85 15.60
C GLU A 78 -14.08 12.79 15.19
N LYS A 79 -14.52 11.62 14.69
CA LYS A 79 -13.65 10.55 14.22
C LYS A 79 -13.10 10.80 12.81
N LEU A 80 -13.61 11.80 12.09
CA LEU A 80 -13.18 12.13 10.73
C LEU A 80 -11.69 12.53 10.65
N ASP A 81 -11.03 12.86 11.76
CA ASP A 81 -9.59 13.09 11.78
C ASP A 81 -8.79 11.85 11.34
N LEU A 82 -9.13 10.68 11.86
CA LEU A 82 -8.54 9.40 11.45
C LEU A 82 -9.03 8.96 10.07
N VAL A 83 -10.31 9.19 9.76
CA VAL A 83 -10.87 8.77 8.46
C VAL A 83 -10.22 9.56 7.33
N ALA A 84 -10.11 10.88 7.42
CA ALA A 84 -9.43 11.66 6.39
C ALA A 84 -7.94 11.33 6.29
N LEU A 85 -7.27 11.04 7.41
CA LEU A 85 -5.87 10.63 7.41
C LEU A 85 -5.68 9.36 6.58
N GLY A 86 -6.47 8.31 6.82
CA GLY A 86 -6.40 7.08 6.05
C GLY A 86 -6.86 7.27 4.60
N THR A 87 -7.97 7.98 4.36
CA THR A 87 -8.47 8.24 2.99
C THR A 87 -7.44 8.94 2.12
N VAL A 88 -6.76 9.96 2.64
CA VAL A 88 -5.76 10.69 1.87
C VAL A 88 -4.42 9.92 1.77
N ALA A 89 -4.07 9.14 2.79
CA ALA A 89 -2.87 8.29 2.75
C ALA A 89 -2.99 7.11 1.77
N ASP A 90 -4.22 6.66 1.50
CA ASP A 90 -4.55 5.59 0.57
C ASP A 90 -4.61 6.06 -0.90
N VAL A 91 -4.48 7.37 -1.14
CA VAL A 91 -4.39 7.97 -2.49
C VAL A 91 -5.60 7.60 -3.38
N VAL A 92 -6.76 7.34 -2.78
CA VAL A 92 -8.02 7.13 -3.52
C VAL A 92 -8.53 8.44 -4.13
N PRO A 93 -9.34 8.39 -5.20
CA PRO A 93 -9.97 9.59 -5.77
C PRO A 93 -10.74 10.40 -4.71
N LEU A 94 -10.42 11.68 -4.59
CA LEU A 94 -11.13 12.63 -3.72
C LEU A 94 -12.37 13.19 -4.43
N LEU A 95 -13.27 12.28 -4.78
CA LEU A 95 -14.59 12.54 -5.36
C LEU A 95 -15.67 12.18 -4.33
N ASP A 96 -16.88 12.70 -4.54
CA ASP A 96 -18.08 12.35 -3.76
C ASP A 96 -17.83 12.23 -2.23
N GLU A 97 -18.07 11.06 -1.64
CA GLU A 97 -17.93 10.82 -0.21
C GLU A 97 -16.50 11.04 0.30
N ASN A 98 -15.48 10.61 -0.45
CA ASN A 98 -14.07 10.83 -0.07
C ASN A 98 -13.74 12.32 -0.03
N ARG A 99 -14.33 13.13 -0.93
CA ARG A 99 -14.15 14.58 -0.93
C ARG A 99 -14.73 15.22 0.34
N ILE A 100 -15.92 14.77 0.75
CA ILE A 100 -16.58 15.23 1.99
C ILE A 100 -15.74 14.83 3.20
N ILE A 101 -15.33 13.56 3.29
CA ILE A 101 -14.45 13.03 4.34
C ILE A 101 -13.16 13.86 4.42
N ALA A 102 -12.45 14.06 3.31
CA ALA A 102 -11.22 14.83 3.29
C ALA A 102 -11.46 16.29 3.72
N ARG A 103 -12.50 16.96 3.20
CA ARG A 103 -12.80 18.37 3.51
C ARG A 103 -13.03 18.60 5.00
N PHE A 104 -13.88 17.80 5.64
CA PHE A 104 -14.24 17.96 7.04
C PHE A 104 -13.23 17.30 7.97
N GLY A 105 -12.69 16.16 7.58
CA GLY A 105 -11.71 15.42 8.37
C GLY A 105 -10.35 16.11 8.43
N LEU A 106 -9.88 16.78 7.38
CA LEU A 106 -8.65 17.61 7.46
C LEU A 106 -8.83 18.82 8.39
N ALA A 107 -10.02 19.42 8.39
CA ALA A 107 -10.35 20.48 9.33
C ALA A 107 -10.36 19.95 10.77
N ASN A 108 -10.88 18.73 11.00
CA ASN A 108 -10.83 18.06 12.30
C ASN A 108 -9.41 17.66 12.71
N LEU A 109 -8.63 17.10 11.79
CA LEU A 109 -7.23 16.74 12.00
C LEU A 109 -6.41 17.95 12.42
N SER A 110 -6.64 19.11 11.78
CA SER A 110 -6.00 20.37 12.14
C SER A 110 -6.26 20.78 13.60
N ARG A 111 -7.39 20.38 14.19
CA ARG A 111 -7.77 20.67 15.59
C ARG A 111 -7.86 19.44 16.47
N THR A 112 -7.26 18.32 16.05
CA THR A 112 -7.41 17.04 16.74
C THR A 112 -6.94 17.14 18.19
N LYS A 113 -7.65 16.44 19.08
CA LYS A 113 -7.28 16.31 20.49
C LYS A 113 -6.42 15.07 20.76
N ARG A 114 -6.34 14.14 19.80
CA ARG A 114 -5.63 12.86 19.94
C ARG A 114 -4.14 13.06 20.16
N TYR A 115 -3.60 12.46 21.21
CA TYR A 115 -2.18 12.55 21.54
C TYR A 115 -1.30 12.04 20.40
N GLY A 116 -1.65 10.87 19.83
CA GLY A 116 -0.95 10.28 18.70
C GLY A 116 -0.79 11.21 17.48
N LEU A 117 -1.89 11.80 17.04
CA LEU A 117 -1.88 12.69 15.87
C LEU A 117 -1.13 13.99 16.15
N LYS A 118 -1.26 14.54 17.37
CA LYS A 118 -0.47 15.71 17.79
C LYS A 118 1.02 15.41 17.79
N ALA A 119 1.44 14.29 18.37
CA ALA A 119 2.83 13.86 18.40
C ALA A 119 3.38 13.60 16.99
N LEU A 120 2.59 12.97 16.11
CA LEU A 120 2.95 12.79 14.70
C LEU A 120 3.18 14.12 13.97
N MET A 121 2.29 15.10 14.15
CA MET A 121 2.45 16.43 13.53
C MET A 121 3.68 17.17 14.08
N ARG A 122 3.92 17.10 15.40
CA ARG A 122 5.10 17.72 16.04
C ARG A 122 6.41 17.14 15.52
N SER A 123 6.54 15.82 15.52
CA SER A 123 7.73 15.12 15.01
C SER A 123 7.96 15.40 13.52
N SER A 124 6.88 15.55 12.75
CA SER A 124 6.92 15.92 11.34
C SER A 124 7.26 17.40 11.07
N ARG A 125 7.50 18.20 12.12
CA ARG A 125 7.70 19.66 12.04
C ARG A 125 6.53 20.42 11.39
N LEU A 126 5.34 19.82 11.34
CA LEU A 126 4.11 20.48 10.91
C LEU A 126 3.60 21.35 12.06
N ARG A 127 4.17 22.55 12.17
CA ARG A 127 3.78 23.56 13.18
C ARG A 127 2.62 24.44 12.73
N LYS A 128 2.35 24.52 11.43
CA LYS A 128 1.34 25.41 10.84
C LYS A 128 0.07 24.66 10.47
N ARG A 129 -1.05 25.30 10.76
CA ARG A 129 -2.39 24.95 10.30
C ARG A 129 -2.75 25.88 9.12
N PRO A 130 -3.59 25.46 8.16
CA PRO A 130 -4.33 24.20 8.12
C PRO A 130 -3.48 23.00 7.62
N ILE A 131 -3.89 21.79 8.00
CA ILE A 131 -3.36 20.54 7.43
C ILE A 131 -3.99 20.32 6.05
N THR A 132 -3.15 20.08 5.04
CA THR A 132 -3.56 19.87 3.65
C THR A 132 -3.47 18.40 3.25
N THR A 133 -4.06 18.05 2.10
CA THR A 133 -3.92 16.72 1.50
C THR A 133 -2.46 16.38 1.22
N GLU A 134 -1.70 17.33 0.68
CA GLU A 134 -0.27 17.18 0.40
C GLU A 134 0.54 16.83 1.66
N MET A 135 0.26 17.52 2.77
CA MET A 135 0.89 17.20 4.06
C MET A 135 0.54 15.78 4.52
N VAL A 136 -0.69 15.32 4.30
CA VAL A 136 -1.06 13.95 4.65
C VAL A 136 -0.33 12.95 3.73
N SER A 137 -0.42 13.11 2.41
CA SER A 137 0.12 12.15 1.44
C SER A 137 1.65 12.06 1.47
N PHE A 138 2.36 13.16 1.70
CA PHE A 138 3.82 13.21 1.59
C PHE A 138 4.56 13.32 2.93
N ILE A 139 3.88 13.66 4.02
CA ILE A 139 4.52 13.88 5.32
C ILE A 139 3.98 12.91 6.38
N LEU A 140 2.67 12.92 6.64
CA LEU A 140 2.08 12.11 7.73
C LEU A 140 1.93 10.63 7.36
N GLY A 141 1.34 10.34 6.19
CA GLY A 141 1.13 8.98 5.69
C GLY A 141 2.44 8.17 5.58
N PRO A 142 3.51 8.72 4.98
CA PRO A 142 4.78 8.00 4.88
C PRO A 142 5.40 7.60 6.22
N ARG A 143 5.19 8.38 7.29
CA ARG A 143 5.67 8.04 8.64
C ARG A 143 4.90 6.88 9.25
N LEU A 144 3.57 6.88 9.09
CA LEU A 144 2.73 5.77 9.55
C LEU A 144 3.04 4.49 8.76
N ASN A 145 3.31 4.62 7.46
CA ASN A 145 3.63 3.47 6.60
C ASN A 145 5.07 2.98 6.77
N ALA A 146 5.98 3.82 7.28
CA ALA A 146 7.39 3.46 7.42
C ALA A 146 7.60 2.30 8.39
N SER A 147 6.83 2.24 9.48
CA SER A 147 6.96 1.17 10.47
C SER A 147 6.59 -0.19 9.89
N GLY A 148 5.52 -0.29 9.09
CA GLY A 148 5.15 -1.54 8.41
C GLY A 148 6.17 -2.01 7.37
N ARG A 149 6.92 -1.09 6.75
CA ARG A 149 8.00 -1.42 5.79
C ARG A 149 9.31 -1.83 6.45
N MET A 150 9.41 -1.60 7.75
CA MET A 150 10.57 -1.89 8.60
C MET A 150 10.20 -2.89 9.71
N ASP A 151 9.19 -3.74 9.49
CA ASP A 151 8.75 -4.83 10.38
C ASP A 151 8.29 -4.42 11.80
N HIS A 152 7.74 -3.21 11.92
CA HIS A 152 7.27 -2.63 13.18
C HIS A 152 5.87 -2.01 13.08
N ALA A 153 4.97 -2.59 12.25
CA ALA A 153 3.63 -2.04 11.97
C ALA A 153 2.81 -1.65 13.23
N GLU A 154 3.02 -2.36 14.34
CA GLU A 154 2.38 -2.10 15.63
C GLU A 154 2.60 -0.68 16.16
N LEU A 155 3.75 -0.05 15.85
CA LEU A 155 4.08 1.30 16.33
C LEU A 155 3.07 2.34 15.86
N SER A 156 2.61 2.23 14.61
CA SER A 156 1.64 3.17 14.03
C SER A 156 0.28 3.02 14.69
N LEU A 157 -0.17 1.78 14.91
CA LEU A 157 -1.42 1.50 15.60
C LEU A 157 -1.38 2.02 17.05
N ARG A 158 -0.31 1.69 17.79
CA ARG A 158 -0.12 2.17 19.16
C ARG A 158 -0.09 3.69 19.25
N LEU A 159 0.54 4.36 18.29
CA LEU A 159 0.53 5.82 18.25
C LEU A 159 -0.89 6.35 18.12
N LEU A 160 -1.67 5.84 17.16
CA LEU A 160 -3.05 6.29 16.91
C LEU A 160 -4.00 5.99 18.07
N LEU A 161 -3.71 4.97 18.88
CA LEU A 161 -4.48 4.56 20.06
C LEU A 161 -4.00 5.19 21.38
N SER A 162 -2.84 5.87 21.39
CA SER A 162 -2.25 6.33 22.65
C SER A 162 -3.12 7.36 23.37
N GLU A 163 -3.31 7.13 24.67
CA GLU A 163 -4.09 7.96 25.58
C GLU A 163 -3.23 8.89 26.44
N GLN A 164 -1.90 8.86 26.24
CA GLN A 164 -0.94 9.64 27.03
C GLN A 164 0.03 10.38 26.11
N GLU A 165 0.29 11.66 26.41
CA GLU A 165 1.17 12.49 25.60
C GLU A 165 2.61 11.96 25.56
N SER A 166 3.14 11.51 26.71
CA SER A 166 4.51 11.02 26.84
C SER A 166 4.76 9.72 26.07
N GLU A 167 3.77 8.82 25.99
CA GLU A 167 3.86 7.62 25.16
C GLU A 167 3.76 7.99 23.68
N ALA A 168 2.80 8.86 23.31
CA ALA A 168 2.61 9.30 21.94
C ALA A 168 3.89 9.95 21.37
N ASP A 169 4.60 10.75 22.15
CA ASP A 169 5.86 11.36 21.73
C ASP A 169 6.96 10.32 21.46
N LYS A 170 7.14 9.35 22.37
CA LYS A 170 8.10 8.25 22.17
C LYS A 170 7.80 7.44 20.91
N LEU A 171 6.52 7.14 20.68
CA LEU A 171 6.06 6.41 19.50
C LEU A 171 6.27 7.22 18.22
N ALA A 172 5.95 8.51 18.22
CA ALA A 172 6.13 9.39 17.07
C ALA A 172 7.62 9.55 16.71
N GLU A 173 8.52 9.65 17.70
CA GLU A 173 9.96 9.65 17.48
C GLU A 173 10.45 8.32 16.90
N ALA A 174 9.90 7.19 17.35
CA ALA A 174 10.22 5.88 16.78
C ALA A 174 9.80 5.79 15.31
N LEU A 175 8.58 6.26 14.96
CA LEU A 175 8.13 6.33 13.57
C LEU A 175 9.00 7.27 12.72
N GLU A 176 9.44 8.40 13.26
CA GLU A 176 10.37 9.30 12.56
C GLU A 176 11.71 8.61 12.27
N ARG A 177 12.26 7.86 13.23
CA ARG A 177 13.46 7.04 13.01
C ARG A 177 13.24 6.00 11.91
N CYS A 178 12.14 5.26 11.96
CA CYS A 178 11.79 4.29 10.91
C CYS A 178 11.66 4.96 9.53
N ASN A 179 11.02 6.13 9.45
CA ASN A 179 10.87 6.85 8.20
C ASN A 179 12.21 7.34 7.64
N ARG A 180 13.09 7.87 8.50
CA ARG A 180 14.44 8.28 8.08
C ARG A 180 15.26 7.10 7.56
N GLN A 181 15.28 5.99 8.30
CA GLN A 181 15.97 4.77 7.87
C GLN A 181 15.41 4.26 6.52
N ARG A 182 14.08 4.24 6.37
CA ARG A 182 13.43 3.89 5.11
C ARG A 182 13.90 4.79 3.96
N GLN A 183 13.95 6.11 4.16
CA GLN A 183 14.40 7.07 3.14
C GLN A 183 15.88 6.88 2.77
N GLU A 184 16.74 6.60 3.75
CA GLU A 184 18.16 6.31 3.51
C GLU A 184 18.35 5.05 2.66
N VAL A 185 17.66 3.96 3.02
CA VAL A 185 17.66 2.70 2.26
C VAL A 185 17.11 2.92 0.85
N GLU A 186 15.99 3.65 0.72
CA GLU A 186 15.39 4.00 -0.56
C GLU A 186 16.36 4.78 -1.46
N GLY A 187 17.03 5.78 -0.90
CA GLY A 187 18.02 6.60 -1.61
C GLY A 187 19.20 5.76 -2.10
N LYS A 188 19.73 4.87 -1.26
CA LYS A 188 20.81 3.95 -1.62
C LYS A 188 20.41 3.03 -2.78
N ILE A 189 19.27 2.35 -2.67
CA ILE A 189 18.78 1.43 -3.71
C ILE A 189 18.54 2.19 -5.01
N LEU A 190 17.96 3.39 -4.95
CA LEU A 190 17.72 4.21 -6.13
C LEU A 190 19.02 4.58 -6.84
N GLN A 191 20.05 5.03 -6.12
CA GLN A 191 21.36 5.36 -6.71
C GLN A 191 22.02 4.15 -7.36
N GLU A 192 21.99 3.00 -6.69
CA GLU A 192 22.52 1.77 -7.25
C GLU A 192 21.77 1.33 -8.51
N ALA A 193 20.43 1.38 -8.49
CA ALA A 193 19.60 1.05 -9.63
C ALA A 193 19.88 1.97 -10.83
N LEU A 194 20.04 3.28 -10.59
CA LEU A 194 20.40 4.24 -11.64
C LEU A 194 21.76 3.91 -12.27
N GLY A 195 22.76 3.56 -11.44
CA GLY A 195 24.07 3.16 -11.93
C GLY A 195 24.05 1.87 -12.77
N ILE A 196 23.18 0.92 -12.43
CA ILE A 196 22.97 -0.29 -13.25
C ILE A 196 22.28 0.08 -14.57
N ILE A 197 21.23 0.90 -14.51
CA ILE A 197 20.48 1.33 -15.71
C ILE A 197 21.40 2.02 -16.72
N GLU A 198 22.24 2.93 -16.26
CA GLU A 198 23.17 3.66 -17.12
C GLU A 198 24.19 2.75 -17.83
N LYS A 199 24.59 1.65 -17.18
CA LYS A 199 25.62 0.74 -17.70
C LYS A 199 25.06 -0.40 -18.54
N GLU A 200 23.89 -0.93 -18.17
CA GLU A 200 23.43 -2.24 -18.65
C GLU A 200 22.13 -2.15 -19.47
N ILE A 201 21.34 -1.09 -19.31
CA ILE A 201 20.00 -1.01 -19.93
C ILE A 201 20.05 -0.23 -21.25
N ASP A 202 19.98 -0.96 -22.36
CA ASP A 202 19.68 -0.40 -23.68
C ASP A 202 18.16 -0.20 -23.85
N PHE A 203 17.68 1.05 -23.79
CA PHE A 203 16.25 1.38 -23.94
C PHE A 203 15.65 1.12 -25.34
N LYS A 204 16.47 0.83 -26.36
CA LYS A 204 15.95 0.35 -27.65
C LYS A 204 15.49 -1.10 -27.53
N LYS A 205 16.22 -1.91 -26.74
CA LYS A 205 15.98 -3.34 -26.54
C LYS A 205 15.11 -3.64 -25.32
N HIS A 206 15.23 -2.87 -24.25
CA HIS A 206 14.54 -3.12 -22.99
C HIS A 206 13.32 -2.19 -22.87
N LYS A 207 12.13 -2.76 -23.03
CA LYS A 207 10.85 -2.06 -22.83
C LYS A 207 10.39 -2.10 -21.38
N ILE A 208 10.92 -3.02 -20.59
CA ILE A 208 10.71 -3.15 -19.14
C ILE A 208 12.07 -3.26 -18.44
N ILE A 209 12.24 -2.46 -17.39
CA ILE A 209 13.45 -2.44 -16.57
C ILE A 209 13.32 -3.58 -15.54
N VAL A 210 14.25 -4.54 -15.55
CA VAL A 210 14.29 -5.62 -14.55
C VAL A 210 15.68 -5.67 -13.94
N LEU A 211 15.78 -5.22 -12.70
CA LEU A 211 17.05 -5.18 -11.96
C LEU A 211 16.98 -6.12 -10.76
N ALA A 212 18.09 -6.79 -10.48
CA ALA A 212 18.21 -7.66 -9.32
C ALA A 212 19.54 -7.39 -8.63
N LYS A 213 19.53 -7.27 -7.30
CA LYS A 213 20.76 -7.10 -6.53
C LYS A 213 20.64 -7.67 -5.13
N GLU A 214 21.77 -8.13 -4.60
CA GLU A 214 21.92 -8.47 -3.20
C GLU A 214 21.81 -7.19 -2.34
N SER A 215 21.46 -7.35 -1.07
CA SER A 215 21.32 -6.25 -0.08
C SER A 215 20.20 -5.24 -0.31
N TRP A 216 19.35 -5.41 -1.34
CA TRP A 216 18.16 -4.58 -1.48
C TRP A 216 17.07 -4.99 -0.49
N HIS A 217 16.56 -4.02 0.26
CA HIS A 217 15.51 -4.27 1.25
C HIS A 217 14.13 -4.41 0.59
N GLU A 218 13.47 -5.55 0.80
CA GLU A 218 12.19 -5.88 0.16
C GLU A 218 11.08 -4.85 0.43
N GLY A 219 11.00 -4.33 1.66
CA GLY A 219 9.99 -3.34 2.08
C GLY A 219 10.02 -2.00 1.32
N VAL A 220 11.10 -1.72 0.57
CA VAL A 220 11.32 -0.44 -0.13
C VAL A 220 11.32 -0.60 -1.66
N LEU A 221 11.46 -1.82 -2.19
CA LEU A 221 11.55 -2.09 -3.63
C LEU A 221 10.41 -1.46 -4.43
N GLY A 222 9.17 -1.58 -3.95
CA GLY A 222 8.00 -1.05 -4.66
C GLY A 222 8.00 0.48 -4.79
N VAL A 223 8.61 1.20 -3.82
CA VAL A 223 8.72 2.66 -3.86
C VAL A 223 9.78 3.07 -4.88
N VAL A 224 10.94 2.40 -4.88
CA VAL A 224 12.00 2.67 -5.85
C VAL A 224 11.55 2.31 -7.26
N ALA A 225 10.86 1.18 -7.44
CA ALA A 225 10.29 0.77 -8.73
C ALA A 225 9.30 1.82 -9.27
N ALA A 226 8.48 2.45 -8.40
CA ALA A 226 7.57 3.51 -8.81
C ALA A 226 8.34 4.74 -9.32
N ARG A 227 9.37 5.19 -8.58
CA ARG A 227 10.21 6.34 -8.99
C ARG A 227 10.95 6.10 -10.30
N LEU A 228 11.48 4.89 -10.50
CA LEU A 228 12.14 4.51 -11.74
C LEU A 228 11.13 4.44 -12.90
N THR A 229 9.93 3.90 -12.64
CA THR A 229 8.86 3.84 -13.64
C THR A 229 8.46 5.23 -14.10
N GLU A 230 8.27 6.16 -13.17
CA GLU A 230 7.95 7.56 -13.45
C GLU A 230 9.10 8.27 -14.19
N ARG A 231 10.34 8.12 -13.71
CA ARG A 231 11.52 8.77 -14.31
C ARG A 231 11.80 8.33 -15.74
N PHE A 232 11.66 7.04 -16.04
CA PHE A 232 12.00 6.48 -17.34
C PHE A 232 10.78 6.26 -18.24
N ASN A 233 9.57 6.43 -17.72
CA ASN A 233 8.31 6.08 -18.38
C ASN A 233 8.34 4.64 -18.93
N ARG A 234 8.81 3.71 -18.10
CA ARG A 234 8.98 2.29 -18.43
C ARG A 234 8.52 1.44 -17.25
N PRO A 235 7.75 0.36 -17.45
CA PRO A 235 7.50 -0.61 -16.41
C PRO A 235 8.82 -1.04 -15.76
N THR A 236 8.84 -1.16 -14.44
CA THR A 236 10.05 -1.46 -13.69
C THR A 236 9.78 -2.54 -12.65
N ILE A 237 10.63 -3.56 -12.60
CA ILE A 237 10.65 -4.62 -11.60
C ILE A 237 12.01 -4.59 -10.92
N LEU A 238 12.00 -4.49 -9.59
CA LEU A 238 13.20 -4.64 -8.77
C LEU A 238 13.11 -5.91 -7.95
N ILE A 239 14.22 -6.65 -7.88
CA ILE A 239 14.31 -7.95 -7.21
C ILE A 239 15.41 -7.89 -6.16
N SER A 240 15.05 -8.21 -4.91
CA SER A 240 16.02 -8.47 -3.85
C SER A 240 16.47 -9.92 -3.93
N LEU A 241 17.78 -10.11 -4.08
CA LEU A 241 18.39 -11.44 -4.17
C LEU A 241 18.52 -12.06 -2.77
N GLY A 242 17.81 -13.17 -2.55
CA GLY A 242 17.97 -14.05 -1.39
C GLY A 242 18.91 -15.23 -1.69
N GLN A 243 19.07 -16.15 -0.72
CA GLN A 243 19.93 -17.33 -0.89
C GLN A 243 19.43 -18.29 -1.99
N LYS A 244 18.12 -18.45 -2.13
CA LYS A 244 17.51 -19.32 -3.15
C LYS A 244 16.28 -18.67 -3.75
N LEU A 245 15.37 -18.23 -2.87
CA LEU A 245 14.15 -17.53 -3.24
C LEU A 245 14.38 -16.01 -3.18
N CYS A 246 14.06 -15.33 -4.27
CA CYS A 246 14.19 -13.89 -4.43
C CYS A 246 12.80 -13.25 -4.45
N LYS A 247 12.68 -12.05 -3.88
CA LYS A 247 11.43 -11.29 -3.79
C LYS A 247 11.50 -10.06 -4.68
N GLY A 248 10.48 -9.86 -5.51
CA GLY A 248 10.41 -8.72 -6.42
C GLY A 248 9.17 -7.86 -6.20
N SER A 249 9.31 -6.57 -6.52
CA SER A 249 8.19 -5.63 -6.60
C SER A 249 8.26 -4.86 -7.92
N GLY A 250 7.13 -4.81 -8.62
CA GLY A 250 6.99 -4.17 -9.91
C GLY A 250 5.99 -3.02 -9.91
N ARG A 251 6.23 -2.06 -10.80
CA ARG A 251 5.34 -0.94 -11.12
C ARG A 251 5.24 -0.77 -12.64
N SER A 252 4.11 -0.25 -13.10
CA SER A 252 3.78 -0.14 -14.51
C SER A 252 3.26 1.24 -14.90
N ILE A 253 3.22 1.47 -16.21
CA ILE A 253 2.59 2.61 -16.88
C ILE A 253 1.22 2.20 -17.42
N ASP A 254 0.36 3.17 -17.75
CA ASP A 254 -1.02 2.94 -18.18
C ASP A 254 -1.16 1.99 -19.37
N ASN A 255 -0.24 2.10 -20.33
CA ASN A 255 -0.28 1.30 -21.55
C ASN A 255 0.34 -0.09 -21.40
N PHE A 256 0.69 -0.54 -20.18
CA PHE A 256 1.27 -1.86 -19.96
C PHE A 256 0.65 -2.57 -18.76
N HIS A 257 -0.02 -3.68 -19.01
CA HIS A 257 -0.69 -4.45 -17.95
C HIS A 257 0.28 -5.45 -17.30
N LEU A 258 0.93 -5.03 -16.21
CA LEU A 258 2.01 -5.80 -15.57
C LEU A 258 1.59 -7.20 -15.14
N PHE A 259 0.40 -7.36 -14.54
CA PHE A 259 -0.08 -8.69 -14.15
C PHE A 259 -0.20 -9.66 -15.35
N LYS A 260 -0.67 -9.20 -16.52
CA LYS A 260 -0.75 -10.04 -17.73
C LYS A 260 0.65 -10.46 -18.21
N ALA A 261 1.61 -9.54 -18.14
CA ALA A 261 3.00 -9.84 -18.46
C ALA A 261 3.58 -10.91 -17.52
N LEU A 262 3.27 -10.84 -16.22
CA LEU A 262 3.69 -11.85 -15.24
C LEU A 262 3.00 -13.21 -15.48
N VAL A 263 1.74 -13.24 -15.88
CA VAL A 263 1.05 -14.49 -16.30
C VAL A 263 1.79 -15.15 -17.46
N ASN A 264 2.22 -14.36 -18.46
CA ASN A 264 3.02 -14.88 -19.58
C ASN A 264 4.40 -15.41 -19.14
N CYS A 265 4.91 -14.95 -18.00
CA CYS A 265 6.19 -15.36 -17.43
C CYS A 265 6.05 -16.40 -16.31
N SER A 266 4.85 -16.95 -16.08
CA SER A 266 4.53 -17.80 -14.93
C SER A 266 5.45 -19.01 -14.77
N GLY A 267 5.97 -19.58 -15.86
CA GLY A 267 6.91 -20.70 -15.82
C GLY A 267 8.24 -20.42 -15.10
N TYR A 268 8.63 -19.15 -14.95
CA TYR A 268 9.85 -18.74 -14.24
C TYR A 268 9.59 -18.37 -12.78
N LEU A 269 8.33 -18.15 -12.40
CA LEU A 269 7.94 -17.57 -11.12
C LEU A 269 7.41 -18.66 -10.17
N LYS A 270 7.78 -18.59 -8.89
CA LYS A 270 7.19 -19.45 -7.86
C LYS A 270 5.78 -19.00 -7.48
N SER A 271 5.59 -17.69 -7.37
CA SER A 271 4.29 -17.07 -7.15
C SER A 271 4.34 -15.62 -7.59
N PHE A 272 3.20 -15.06 -7.94
CA PHE A 272 3.05 -13.63 -8.21
C PHE A 272 1.61 -13.19 -7.98
N GLY A 273 1.42 -11.89 -7.79
CA GLY A 273 0.11 -11.30 -7.56
C GLY A 273 0.14 -9.79 -7.77
N GLY A 274 -1.03 -9.18 -7.83
CA GLY A 274 -1.20 -7.74 -8.02
C GLY A 274 -2.20 -7.42 -9.13
N HIS A 275 -2.04 -6.24 -9.73
CA HIS A 275 -2.97 -5.66 -10.70
C HIS A 275 -2.21 -5.08 -11.90
N ALA A 276 -2.89 -4.29 -12.74
CA ALA A 276 -2.30 -3.72 -13.95
C ALA A 276 -1.06 -2.84 -13.67
N HIS A 277 -1.08 -2.05 -12.59
CA HIS A 277 -0.05 -1.04 -12.30
C HIS A 277 0.99 -1.45 -11.26
N ALA A 278 0.75 -2.51 -10.49
CA ALA A 278 1.64 -2.94 -9.43
C ALA A 278 1.56 -4.45 -9.22
N ALA A 279 2.70 -5.08 -8.97
CA ALA A 279 2.75 -6.51 -8.69
C ALA A 279 3.88 -6.87 -7.72
N GLY A 280 3.71 -8.01 -7.04
CA GLY A 280 4.75 -8.70 -6.28
C GLY A 280 5.03 -10.07 -6.89
N LEU A 281 6.28 -10.53 -6.80
CA LEU A 281 6.69 -11.84 -7.32
C LEU A 281 7.71 -12.53 -6.43
N LEU A 282 7.72 -13.87 -6.49
CA LEU A 282 8.74 -14.75 -5.96
C LEU A 282 9.39 -15.51 -7.13
N ILE A 283 10.71 -15.54 -7.18
CA ILE A 283 11.48 -16.13 -8.28
C ILE A 283 12.73 -16.83 -7.74
N ASP A 284 13.11 -17.97 -8.33
CA ASP A 284 14.39 -18.60 -8.03
C ASP A 284 15.52 -17.78 -8.67
N ARG A 285 16.67 -17.66 -7.98
CA ARG A 285 17.82 -16.86 -8.45
C ARG A 285 18.23 -17.22 -9.89
N ASP A 286 18.21 -18.51 -10.22
CA ASP A 286 18.65 -19.04 -11.52
C ASP A 286 17.69 -18.67 -12.68
N ASN A 287 16.45 -18.30 -12.37
CA ASN A 287 15.44 -17.96 -13.39
C ASN A 287 15.43 -16.49 -13.77
N ILE A 288 16.21 -15.63 -13.10
CA ILE A 288 16.09 -14.16 -13.24
C ILE A 288 16.44 -13.69 -14.65
N ASP A 289 17.48 -14.24 -15.26
CA ASP A 289 17.91 -13.83 -16.60
C ASP A 289 16.90 -14.27 -17.68
N ALA A 290 16.45 -15.53 -17.62
CA ALA A 290 15.42 -16.05 -18.52
C ALA A 290 14.09 -15.28 -18.36
N PHE A 291 13.73 -14.92 -17.12
CA PHE A 291 12.59 -14.05 -16.84
C PHE A 291 12.74 -12.66 -17.47
N ARG A 292 13.92 -12.02 -17.31
CA ARG A 292 14.21 -10.69 -17.87
C ARG A 292 14.05 -10.67 -19.39
N GLU A 293 14.51 -11.72 -20.07
CA GLU A 293 14.35 -11.86 -21.51
C GLU A 293 12.89 -12.08 -21.91
N GLN A 294 12.20 -13.01 -21.26
CA GLN A 294 10.81 -13.33 -21.59
C GLN A 294 9.89 -12.13 -21.42
N ILE A 295 10.00 -11.41 -20.31
CA ILE A 295 9.12 -10.29 -20.03
C ILE A 295 9.39 -9.11 -20.96
N ASN A 296 10.64 -8.90 -21.39
CA ASN A 296 10.95 -7.92 -22.44
C ASN A 296 10.41 -8.33 -23.80
N ARG A 297 10.46 -9.63 -24.17
CA ARG A 297 9.83 -10.13 -25.40
C ARG A 297 8.32 -9.85 -25.42
N PHE A 298 7.63 -10.16 -24.32
CA PHE A 298 6.20 -9.84 -24.18
C PHE A 298 5.94 -8.33 -24.33
N ALA A 299 6.79 -7.50 -23.73
CA ALA A 299 6.66 -6.04 -23.79
C ALA A 299 6.91 -5.42 -25.18
N HIS A 300 7.57 -6.12 -26.11
CA HIS A 300 7.66 -5.68 -27.52
C HIS A 300 6.43 -6.03 -28.36
N GLN A 301 5.55 -6.92 -27.86
CA GLN A 301 4.33 -7.34 -28.55
C GLN A 301 3.11 -6.50 -28.19
N CYS A 302 3.25 -5.62 -27.19
CA CYS A 302 2.23 -4.70 -26.70
C CYS A 302 2.45 -3.30 -27.28
#